data_AF-A0A971QZV2-F1
#
_entry.id   AF-A0A971QZV2-F1
#
_cell.length_a   1.000
_cell.length_b   1.000
_cell.length_c   1.000
_cell.angle_alpha   90.00
_cell.angle_beta   90.00
_cell.angle_gamma   90.00
#
_symmetry.space_group_name_H-M   'P 1'
#
loop_
_entity.id
_entity.type
_entity.pdbx_description
1 polymer ?
#
loop_
_entity_poly.entity_id
_entity_poly.type
_entity_poly.pdbx_seq_one_letter_code
_entity_poly.pdbx_strand_id
1 'polypeptide(L)'
;MKKLLLFLIVLGSTVFAFSSDFETLLGEFVQIRSMQDSQQMSEFITKVEKEDLNDYEILTLLADCHREYANWIEDKKTRESHYKTSRELAEKAIKLNPNYGMAYYVKGASIGQLAQMAGIIQSMFLITDFDKS
;
A
#
# COMPACT_ATOMS: atom_id res chain seq x y z
N MET A 1 45.78 29.85 30.69
CA MET A 1 45.13 29.11 31.80
C MET A 1 43.79 28.61 31.30
N LYS A 2 43.74 27.37 30.80
CA LYS A 2 42.88 26.29 31.33
C LYS A 2 41.52 26.77 31.83
N LYS A 3 40.46 26.44 31.09
CA LYS A 3 39.38 25.56 31.58
C LYS A 3 38.56 25.03 30.40
N LEU A 4 38.78 23.74 30.16
CA LEU A 4 37.96 22.79 29.42
C LEU A 4 36.55 22.79 30.05
N LEU A 5 35.48 22.86 29.25
CA LEU A 5 34.13 22.55 29.73
C LEU A 5 33.46 21.58 28.76
N LEU A 6 33.03 20.47 29.36
CA LEU A 6 32.68 19.20 28.75
C LEU A 6 31.41 19.26 27.89
N PHE A 7 31.44 18.46 26.82
CA PHE A 7 30.30 17.88 26.12
C PHE A 7 29.32 17.20 27.09
N LEU A 8 28.03 17.48 26.95
CA LEU A 8 26.97 16.51 27.20
C LEU A 8 25.75 16.85 26.33
N ILE A 9 25.81 16.49 25.06
CA ILE A 9 24.65 16.51 24.18
C ILE A 9 23.95 15.16 24.35
N VAL A 10 23.00 15.11 25.28
CA VAL A 10 22.01 14.02 25.34
C VAL A 10 20.96 14.34 24.29
N LEU A 11 21.24 13.97 23.04
CA LEU A 11 20.23 13.90 21.99
C LEU A 11 19.51 12.56 22.18
N GLY A 12 18.65 12.52 23.18
CA GLY A 12 17.63 11.48 23.30
C GLY A 12 16.66 11.68 22.15
N SER A 13 16.87 10.99 21.04
CA SER A 13 15.87 10.86 19.98
C SER A 13 14.74 9.99 20.52
N THR A 14 13.82 10.61 21.26
CA THR A 14 12.49 10.03 21.43
C THR A 14 11.82 10.09 20.07
N VAL A 15 11.86 8.99 19.33
CA VAL A 15 10.99 8.80 18.17
C VAL A 15 9.59 8.69 18.76
N PHE A 16 8.89 9.83 18.81
CA PHE A 16 7.45 9.80 18.96
C PHE A 16 6.92 9.11 17.70
N ALA A 17 6.45 7.88 17.85
CA ALA A 17 5.64 7.23 16.85
C ALA A 17 4.33 8.02 16.77
N PHE A 18 4.28 9.01 15.88
CA PHE A 18 3.02 9.58 15.44
C PHE A 18 2.37 8.51 14.56
N SER A 19 1.36 7.81 15.09
CA SER A 19 0.40 7.12 14.22
C SER A 19 -0.22 8.19 13.35
N SER A 20 0.00 8.13 12.04
CA SER A 20 -0.58 9.11 11.14
C SER A 20 -2.08 8.81 10.98
N ASP A 21 -2.91 9.84 11.16
CA ASP A 21 -4.36 9.70 11.01
C ASP A 21 -4.70 9.28 9.56
N PHE A 22 -5.69 8.39 9.39
CA PHE A 22 -6.01 7.78 8.09
C PHE A 22 -6.25 8.84 7.01
N GLU A 23 -6.96 9.92 7.33
CA GLU A 23 -7.25 11.01 6.38
C GLU A 23 -5.98 11.71 5.89
N THR A 24 -4.95 11.79 6.74
CA THR A 24 -3.65 12.36 6.35
C THR A 24 -2.96 11.45 5.33
N LEU A 25 -2.92 10.15 5.61
CA LEU A 25 -2.34 9.16 4.69
C LEU A 25 -3.11 9.11 3.36
N LEU A 26 -4.44 9.16 3.41
CA LEU A 26 -5.27 9.18 2.22
C LEU A 26 -5.00 10.44 1.38
N GLY A 27 -4.86 11.61 2.02
CA GLY A 27 -4.48 12.85 1.36
C GLY A 27 -3.13 12.76 0.63
N GLU A 28 -2.11 12.24 1.30
CA GLU A 28 -0.79 12.02 0.71
C GLU A 28 -0.86 11.06 -0.49
N PHE A 29 -1.56 9.92 -0.34
CA PHE A 29 -1.77 8.97 -1.43
C PHE A 29 -2.42 9.62 -2.66
N VAL A 30 -3.48 10.41 -2.46
CA VAL A 30 -4.17 11.11 -3.55
C VAL A 30 -3.23 12.07 -4.28
N GLN A 31 -2.37 12.80 -3.56
CA GLN A 31 -1.38 13.68 -4.16
C GLN A 31 -0.36 12.90 -5.00
N ILE A 32 0.23 11.85 -4.43
CA ILE A 32 1.21 11.01 -5.14
C ILE A 32 0.58 10.41 -6.40
N ARG A 33 -0.65 9.88 -6.29
CA ARG A 33 -1.40 9.32 -7.42
C ARG A 33 -1.68 10.34 -8.52
N SER A 34 -1.97 11.60 -8.14
CA SER A 34 -2.19 12.67 -9.13
C SER A 34 -0.95 12.98 -9.96
N MET A 35 0.24 12.81 -9.37
CA MET A 35 1.53 13.03 -10.01
C MET A 35 2.05 11.78 -10.73
N GLN A 36 1.49 10.60 -10.44
CA GLN A 36 2.01 9.28 -10.89
C GLN A 36 3.50 9.10 -10.55
N ASP A 37 3.92 9.64 -9.40
CA ASP A 37 5.31 9.58 -8.97
C ASP A 37 5.59 8.22 -8.33
N SER A 38 6.20 7.33 -9.11
CA SER A 38 6.51 5.97 -8.66
C SER A 38 7.55 5.95 -7.55
N GLN A 39 8.50 6.87 -7.53
CA GLN A 39 9.48 6.95 -6.45
C GLN A 39 8.79 7.32 -5.14
N GLN A 40 8.00 8.39 -5.13
CA GLN A 40 7.26 8.80 -3.94
C GLN A 40 6.28 7.72 -3.48
N MET A 41 5.63 7.01 -4.41
CA MET A 41 4.73 5.91 -4.05
C MET A 41 5.48 4.73 -3.41
N SER A 42 6.69 4.41 -3.87
CA SER A 42 7.51 3.36 -3.25
C SER A 42 7.91 3.72 -1.82
N GLU A 43 8.29 4.98 -1.58
CA GLU A 43 8.61 5.49 -0.25
C GLU A 43 7.36 5.49 0.64
N PHE A 44 6.21 5.88 0.08
CA PHE A 44 4.93 5.90 0.77
C PHE A 44 4.44 4.50 1.14
N ILE A 45 4.59 3.48 0.29
CA ILE A 45 4.33 2.08 0.62
C ILE A 45 5.13 1.68 1.87
N THR A 46 6.43 1.96 1.90
CA THR A 46 7.31 1.66 3.05
C THR A 46 6.88 2.39 4.33
N LYS A 47 6.27 3.57 4.20
CA LYS A 47 5.69 4.32 5.32
C LYS A 47 4.43 3.62 5.83
N VAL A 48 3.46 3.32 4.96
CA VAL A 48 2.18 2.70 5.32
C VAL A 48 2.35 1.28 5.88
N GLU A 49 3.37 0.53 5.42
CA GLU A 49 3.72 -0.79 5.97
C GLU A 49 4.08 -0.78 7.47
N LYS A 50 4.40 0.39 8.04
CA LYS A 50 4.73 0.57 9.46
C LYS A 50 3.54 0.95 10.34
N GLU A 51 2.39 1.24 9.72
CA GLU A 51 1.15 1.54 10.43
C GLU A 51 0.48 0.25 10.94
N ASP A 52 -0.65 0.37 11.65
CA ASP A 52 -1.38 -0.80 12.16
C ASP A 52 -2.08 -1.56 11.03
N LEU A 53 -1.50 -2.68 10.61
CA LEU A 53 -2.06 -3.56 9.58
C LEU A 53 -3.23 -4.44 10.09
N ASN A 54 -3.76 -4.18 11.30
CA ASN A 54 -5.06 -4.68 11.74
C ASN A 54 -6.20 -3.67 11.53
N ASP A 55 -5.91 -2.52 10.92
CA ASP A 55 -6.90 -1.57 10.47
C ASP A 55 -7.28 -1.85 9.00
N TYR A 56 -8.58 -2.02 8.74
CA TYR A 56 -9.07 -2.35 7.39
C TYR A 56 -8.90 -1.19 6.40
N GLU A 57 -8.91 0.06 6.87
CA GLU A 57 -8.72 1.27 6.05
C GLU A 57 -7.25 1.38 5.62
N ILE A 58 -6.33 1.17 6.56
CA ILE A 58 -4.88 1.15 6.30
C ILE A 58 -4.51 0.01 5.35
N LEU A 59 -5.04 -1.20 5.57
CA LEU A 59 -4.82 -2.33 4.65
C LEU A 59 -5.36 -2.05 3.24
N THR A 60 -6.54 -1.41 3.14
CA THR A 60 -7.12 -1.06 1.84
C THR A 60 -6.31 0.02 1.14
N LEU A 61 -5.82 1.01 1.88
CA LEU A 61 -4.95 2.05 1.35
C LEU A 61 -3.63 1.45 0.85
N LEU A 62 -2.99 0.58 1.64
CA LEU A 62 -1.76 -0.10 1.24
C LEU A 62 -1.98 -0.94 -0.02
N ALA A 63 -3.10 -1.68 -0.08
CA ALA A 63 -3.48 -2.41 -1.28
C ALA A 63 -3.55 -1.48 -2.51
N ASP A 64 -4.25 -0.33 -2.39
CA ASP A 64 -4.37 0.62 -3.50
C ASP A 64 -3.03 1.26 -3.89
N CYS A 65 -2.13 1.48 -2.93
CA CYS A 65 -0.75 1.92 -3.18
C CYS A 65 0.01 0.91 -4.04
N HIS A 66 -0.03 -0.38 -3.70
CA HIS A 66 0.62 -1.41 -4.52
C HIS A 66 0.02 -1.49 -5.92
N ARG A 67 -1.30 -1.39 -6.05
CA ARG A 67 -1.99 -1.41 -7.35
C ARG A 67 -1.60 -0.22 -8.23
N GLU A 68 -1.61 0.99 -7.67
CA GLU A 68 -1.23 2.21 -8.39
C GLU A 68 0.26 2.21 -8.75
N TYR A 69 1.14 1.82 -7.84
CA TYR A 69 2.57 1.66 -8.13
C TYR A 69 2.80 0.70 -9.31
N ALA A 70 2.10 -0.44 -9.33
CA ALA A 70 2.16 -1.42 -10.42
C ALA A 70 1.67 -0.88 -11.78
N ASN A 71 0.85 0.18 -11.80
CA ASN A 71 0.40 0.81 -13.03
C ASN A 71 1.51 1.64 -13.70
N TRP A 72 2.52 2.09 -12.95
CA TRP A 72 3.53 3.04 -13.42
C TRP A 72 4.92 2.44 -13.66
N ILE A 73 5.15 1.20 -13.21
CA ILE A 73 6.43 0.50 -13.42
C ILE A 73 6.41 -0.29 -14.74
N GLU A 74 7.56 -0.38 -15.41
CA GLU A 74 7.66 -1.08 -16.70
C GLU A 74 7.86 -2.61 -16.54
N ASP A 75 8.63 -3.04 -15.53
CA ASP A 75 8.97 -4.44 -15.34
C ASP A 75 7.75 -5.31 -15.04
N LYS A 76 7.38 -6.17 -16.00
CA LYS A 76 6.18 -7.00 -15.94
C LYS A 76 6.14 -7.89 -14.69
N LYS A 77 7.28 -8.44 -14.28
CA LYS A 77 7.33 -9.35 -13.12
C LYS A 77 7.04 -8.60 -11.82
N THR A 78 7.62 -7.41 -11.66
CA THR A 78 7.39 -6.54 -10.51
C THR A 78 5.93 -6.09 -10.49
N ARG A 79 5.35 -5.70 -11.63
CA ARG A 79 3.91 -5.40 -11.73
C ARG A 79 3.04 -6.52 -11.22
N GLU A 80 3.29 -7.74 -11.70
CA GLU A 80 2.50 -8.92 -11.32
C GLU A 80 2.59 -9.18 -9.82
N SER A 81 3.79 -9.03 -9.24
CA SER A 81 4.00 -9.17 -7.80
C SER A 81 3.17 -8.15 -7.02
N HIS A 82 3.20 -6.87 -7.41
CA HIS A 82 2.47 -5.82 -6.71
C HIS A 82 0.94 -5.98 -6.85
N TYR A 83 0.42 -6.38 -8.02
CA TYR A 83 -1.01 -6.66 -8.15
C TYR A 83 -1.46 -7.87 -7.31
N LYS A 84 -0.62 -8.90 -7.15
CA LYS A 84 -0.89 -10.02 -6.23
C LYS A 84 -0.92 -9.54 -4.78
N THR A 85 0.08 -8.76 -4.35
CA THR A 85 0.12 -8.15 -3.02
C THR A 85 -1.12 -7.29 -2.76
N SER A 86 -1.52 -6.45 -3.71
CA SER A 86 -2.72 -5.63 -3.63
C SER A 86 -3.99 -6.48 -3.41
N ARG A 87 -4.16 -7.56 -4.19
CA ARG A 87 -5.29 -8.49 -4.02
C ARG A 87 -5.29 -9.12 -2.62
N GLU A 88 -4.16 -9.61 -2.15
CA GLU A 88 -4.03 -10.28 -0.84
C GLU A 88 -4.31 -9.33 0.32
N LEU A 89 -3.84 -8.09 0.25
CA LEU A 89 -4.10 -7.06 1.26
C LEU A 89 -5.58 -6.66 1.28
N ALA A 90 -6.20 -6.48 0.11
CA ALA A 90 -7.62 -6.20 0.00
C ALA A 90 -8.49 -7.36 0.56
N GLU A 91 -8.09 -8.61 0.33
CA GLU A 91 -8.75 -9.78 0.94
C GLU A 91 -8.62 -9.80 2.47
N LYS A 92 -7.48 -9.36 3.03
CA LYS A 92 -7.33 -9.20 4.48
C LYS A 92 -8.25 -8.10 5.01
N ALA A 93 -8.33 -6.95 4.34
CA ALA A 93 -9.23 -5.87 4.72
C ALA A 93 -10.71 -6.31 4.71
N ILE A 94 -11.13 -7.08 3.71
CA ILE A 94 -12.48 -7.66 3.62
C ILE A 94 -12.77 -8.58 4.81
N LYS A 95 -11.80 -9.39 5.25
CA LYS A 95 -11.96 -10.27 6.43
C LYS A 95 -12.16 -9.49 7.72
N LEU A 96 -11.50 -8.33 7.86
CA LEU A 96 -11.65 -7.46 9.02
C LEU A 96 -12.98 -6.69 9.01
N ASN A 97 -13.38 -6.18 7.84
CA ASN A 97 -14.66 -5.51 7.66
C ASN A 97 -15.33 -5.89 6.33
N PRO A 98 -16.23 -6.88 6.35
CA PRO A 98 -16.92 -7.36 5.14
C PRO A 98 -17.83 -6.32 4.46
N ASN A 99 -18.12 -5.21 5.12
CA ASN A 99 -18.98 -4.14 4.59
C ASN A 99 -18.19 -2.97 3.99
N TYR A 100 -16.85 -3.01 4.03
CA TYR A 100 -16.01 -1.93 3.50
C TYR A 100 -15.86 -2.04 1.97
N GLY A 101 -16.74 -1.36 1.23
CA GLY A 101 -16.84 -1.48 -0.22
C GLY A 101 -15.54 -1.14 -0.97
N MET A 102 -14.70 -0.24 -0.44
CA MET A 102 -13.44 0.13 -1.09
C MET A 102 -12.46 -1.06 -1.18
N ALA A 103 -12.46 -1.97 -0.20
CA ALA A 103 -11.62 -3.16 -0.25
C ALA A 103 -12.02 -4.10 -1.41
N TYR A 104 -13.32 -4.29 -1.64
CA TYR A 104 -13.79 -5.06 -2.79
C TYR A 104 -13.46 -4.40 -4.12
N TYR A 105 -13.56 -3.07 -4.20
CA TYR A 105 -13.15 -2.32 -5.38
C TYR A 105 -11.67 -2.54 -5.70
N VAL A 106 -10.77 -2.38 -4.71
CA VAL A 106 -9.32 -2.57 -4.91
C VAL A 106 -9.00 -4.02 -5.27
N LYS A 107 -9.66 -4.99 -4.62
CA LYS A 107 -9.54 -6.42 -4.97
C LYS A 107 -9.92 -6.67 -6.43
N GLY A 108 -11.11 -6.24 -6.83
CA GLY A 108 -11.64 -6.44 -8.18
C GLY A 108 -10.76 -5.78 -9.25
N ALA A 109 -10.31 -4.55 -8.99
CA ALA A 109 -9.37 -3.86 -9.86
C ALA A 109 -8.09 -4.69 -10.05
N SER A 110 -7.46 -5.12 -8.95
CA SER A 110 -6.22 -5.93 -8.93
C SER A 110 -6.33 -7.21 -9.75
N ILE A 111 -7.47 -7.90 -9.64
CA ILE A 111 -7.77 -9.09 -10.44
C ILE A 111 -7.90 -8.75 -11.91
N GLY A 112 -8.58 -7.66 -12.25
CA GLY A 112 -8.68 -7.15 -13.61
C GLY A 112 -7.32 -6.82 -14.22
N GLN A 113 -6.39 -6.24 -13.46
CA GLN A 113 -5.03 -5.97 -13.93
C GLN A 113 -4.20 -7.26 -14.12
N LEU A 114 -4.29 -8.22 -13.18
CA LEU A 114 -3.66 -9.53 -13.33
C LEU A 114 -4.18 -10.27 -14.57
N ALA A 115 -5.49 -10.25 -14.80
CA ALA A 115 -6.13 -10.84 -15.96
C ALA A 115 -5.63 -10.23 -17.28
N GLN A 116 -5.51 -8.90 -17.35
CA GLN A 116 -4.97 -8.21 -18.51
C GLN A 116 -3.52 -8.62 -18.81
N MET A 117 -2.71 -8.85 -17.78
CA MET A 117 -1.31 -9.27 -17.94
C MET A 117 -1.13 -10.73 -18.37
N ALA A 118 -2.06 -11.59 -17.96
CA ALA A 118 -2.04 -13.03 -18.20
C ALA A 118 -2.64 -13.43 -19.56
N GLY A 119 -3.50 -12.58 -20.13
CA GLY A 119 -4.21 -12.86 -21.38
C GLY A 119 -5.45 -13.75 -21.17
N ILE A 120 -6.19 -13.97 -22.26
CA ILE A 120 -7.60 -14.42 -22.23
C ILE A 120 -7.82 -15.78 -21.55
N ILE A 121 -6.91 -16.74 -21.68
CA ILE A 121 -7.11 -18.09 -21.11
C ILE A 121 -6.94 -18.07 -19.59
N GLN A 122 -5.93 -17.35 -19.10
CA GLN A 122 -5.63 -17.28 -17.67
C GLN A 122 -6.57 -16.32 -16.94
N SER A 123 -7.10 -15.30 -17.62
CA SER A 123 -8.10 -14.40 -17.04
C SER A 123 -9.39 -15.10 -16.64
N MET A 124 -9.85 -16.12 -17.38
CA MET A 124 -11.07 -16.88 -17.06
C MET A 124 -11.01 -17.57 -15.70
N PHE A 125 -9.85 -18.12 -15.33
CA PHE A 125 -9.65 -18.74 -14.02
C PHE A 125 -9.63 -17.70 -12.89
N LEU A 126 -8.98 -16.56 -13.11
CA LEU A 126 -8.91 -15.47 -12.12
C LEU A 126 -10.28 -14.87 -11.80
N ILE A 127 -11.15 -14.74 -12.80
CA ILE A 127 -12.52 -14.22 -12.60
C ILE A 127 -13.37 -15.22 -11.82
N THR A 128 -13.23 -16.52 -12.08
CA THR A 128 -14.00 -17.55 -11.36
C THR A 128 -13.64 -17.62 -9.87
N ASP A 129 -12.39 -17.29 -9.52
CA ASP A 129 -11.96 -17.24 -8.12
C ASP A 129 -12.42 -15.97 -7.39
N PHE A 130 -12.78 -14.90 -8.12
CA PHE A 130 -13.39 -13.71 -7.51
C PHE A 130 -14.77 -14.01 -6.91
N ASP A 131 -15.58 -14.84 -7.57
CA ASP A 131 -16.94 -15.15 -7.15
C ASP A 131 -17.01 -16.01 -5.87
N LYS A 132 -15.87 -16.53 -5.39
CA LYS A 132 -15.81 -17.43 -4.22
C LYS A 132 -15.54 -16.72 -2.89
N SER A 133 -15.40 -15.38 -2.89
CA SER A 133 -15.03 -14.59 -1.70
C SER A 133 -16.16 -13.81 -1.09
#